data_AF-A0AAU7A6E5-F1
#
_entry.id   AF-A0AAU7A6E5-F1
#
_cell.length_a   1.000
_cell.length_b   1.000
_cell.length_c   1.000
_cell.angle_alpha   90.00
_cell.angle_beta   90.00
_cell.angle_gamma   90.00
#
_symmetry.space_group_name_H-M   'P 1'
#
loop_
_entity.id
_entity.type
_entity.pdbx_description
1 polymer ?
#
loop_
_entity_poly.entity_id
_entity_poly.type
_entity_poly.pdbx_seq_one_letter_code
_entity_poly.pdbx_strand_id
1 'polypeptide(L)'
;MATRAMYLIHPDEFLLWYFRRFASYRHIQPNNVHDWLADKKLITQNIDGLDGKAGNADYIPIHGRLDKVTVLHAQGDEVELVDAPWEKVVAICSNLENDAEVKAAL
;
A
#
# COMPACT_ATOMS: atom_id res chain seq x y z
N MET A 1 -12.56 -8.98 -3.15
CA MET A 1 -12.01 -7.67 -2.72
C MET A 1 -10.84 -7.24 -3.59
N ALA A 2 -9.67 -7.89 -3.56
CA ALA A 2 -8.50 -7.45 -4.35
C ALA A 2 -8.55 -7.84 -5.85
N THR A 3 -9.56 -7.39 -6.58
CA THR A 3 -9.67 -7.60 -8.04
C THR A 3 -9.90 -6.27 -8.75
N ARG A 4 -9.46 -6.17 -10.01
CA ARG A 4 -9.73 -5.00 -10.86
C ARG A 4 -11.23 -4.76 -11.01
N ALA A 5 -12.02 -5.82 -11.19
CA ALA A 5 -13.47 -5.72 -11.29
C ALA A 5 -14.09 -5.08 -10.03
N MET A 6 -13.62 -5.43 -8.83
CA MET A 6 -14.09 -4.82 -7.59
C MET A 6 -13.78 -3.32 -7.56
N TYR A 7 -12.55 -2.91 -7.93
CA TYR A 7 -12.20 -1.50 -8.01
C TYR A 7 -13.08 -0.74 -9.01
N LEU A 8 -13.40 -1.34 -10.15
CA LEU A 8 -14.24 -0.70 -11.17
C LEU A 8 -15.70 -0.56 -10.75
N ILE A 9 -16.25 -1.53 -10.01
CA ILE A 9 -17.67 -1.53 -9.63
C ILE A 9 -17.89 -0.80 -8.30
N HIS A 10 -16.95 -0.95 -7.35
CA HIS A 10 -17.02 -0.43 -5.99
C HIS A 10 -15.64 0.09 -5.52
N PRO A 11 -15.15 1.20 -6.10
CA PRO A 11 -13.80 1.72 -5.82
C PRO A 11 -13.60 2.13 -4.36
N ASP A 12 -14.61 2.73 -3.73
CA ASP A 12 -14.58 3.17 -2.34
C ASP A 12 -14.42 1.99 -1.37
N GLU A 13 -15.17 0.90 -1.57
CA GLU A 13 -15.04 -0.33 -0.80
C GLU A 13 -13.69 -1.01 -1.00
N PHE A 14 -13.20 -1.02 -2.25
CA PHE A 14 -11.88 -1.56 -2.55
C PHE A 14 -10.78 -0.78 -1.81
N LEU A 15 -10.82 0.56 -1.89
CA LEU A 15 -9.81 1.43 -1.29
C LEU A 15 -9.90 1.42 0.24
N LEU A 16 -11.11 1.42 0.81
CA LEU A 16 -11.31 1.27 2.24
C LEU A 16 -10.72 -0.05 2.74
N TRP A 17 -10.98 -1.16 2.05
CA TRP A 17 -10.42 -2.46 2.41
C TRP A 17 -8.88 -2.45 2.36
N TYR A 18 -8.28 -1.83 1.34
CA TYR A 18 -6.83 -1.65 1.27
C TYR A 18 -6.28 -0.79 2.41
N PHE A 19 -6.95 0.32 2.72
CA PHE A 19 -6.56 1.20 3.81
C PHE A 19 -6.58 0.46 5.16
N ARG A 20 -7.67 -0.24 5.46
CA ARG A 20 -7.87 -1.00 6.69
C ARG A 20 -6.83 -2.10 6.89
N ARG A 21 -6.52 -2.83 5.82
CA ARG A 21 -5.69 -4.03 5.92
C ARG A 21 -4.20 -3.75 5.88
N PHE A 22 -3.80 -2.63 5.28
CA PHE A 22 -2.40 -2.36 4.98
C PHE A 22 -1.98 -0.95 5.41
N ALA A 23 -2.65 0.10 4.92
CA ALA A 23 -2.21 1.48 5.15
C ALA A 23 -2.34 1.93 6.63
N SER A 24 -3.29 1.36 7.37
CA SER A 24 -3.42 1.55 8.83
C SER A 24 -2.18 1.07 9.59
N TYR A 25 -1.50 0.04 9.08
CA TYR A 25 -0.29 -0.55 9.65
C TYR A 25 1.00 0.00 9.05
N ARG A 26 0.95 1.08 8.27
CA ARG A 26 2.14 1.66 7.61
C ARG A 26 3.24 2.11 8.57
N HIS A 27 2.96 2.29 9.86
CA HIS A 27 3.95 2.66 10.90
C HIS A 27 4.64 1.46 11.56
N ILE A 28 4.20 0.23 11.25
CA ILE A 28 4.83 -0.99 11.77
C ILE A 28 6.29 -1.05 11.33
N GLN A 29 7.12 -1.49 12.27
CA GLN A 29 8.57 -1.60 12.13
C GLN A 29 8.96 -3.00 11.62
N PRO A 30 10.11 -3.11 10.94
CA PRO A 30 10.68 -4.41 10.59
C PRO A 30 10.92 -5.29 11.81
N ASN A 31 11.03 -6.60 11.58
CA ASN A 31 11.43 -7.57 12.59
C ASN A 31 12.79 -8.18 12.24
N ASN A 32 13.30 -9.04 13.12
CA ASN A 32 14.61 -9.68 12.99
C ASN A 32 14.84 -10.44 11.67
N VAL A 33 13.79 -10.96 11.03
CA VAL A 33 13.90 -11.60 9.71
C VAL A 33 14.15 -10.56 8.63
N HIS A 34 13.46 -9.42 8.67
CA HIS A 34 13.71 -8.34 7.72
C HIS A 34 15.12 -7.76 7.89
N ASP A 35 15.58 -7.60 9.14
CA ASP A 35 16.94 -7.14 9.43
C ASP A 35 18.00 -8.12 8.86
N TRP A 36 17.74 -9.42 8.98
CA TRP A 36 18.60 -10.46 8.42
C TRP A 36 18.61 -10.46 6.88
N LEU A 37 17.50 -10.05 6.26
CA LEU A 37 17.35 -9.93 4.80
C LEU A 37 17.88 -8.61 4.23
N ALA A 38 18.26 -7.64 5.07
CA ALA A 38 18.56 -6.27 4.65
C ALA A 38 19.65 -6.16 3.56
N ASP A 39 20.63 -7.05 3.55
CA ASP A 39 21.76 -7.10 2.62
C ASP A 39 21.67 -8.27 1.61
N LYS A 40 20.52 -8.93 1.51
CA LYS A 40 20.30 -10.10 0.64
C LYS A 40 19.60 -9.72 -0.66
N LYS A 41 19.80 -10.52 -1.71
CA LYS A 41 18.99 -10.45 -2.93
C LYS A 41 17.62 -11.05 -2.63
N LEU A 42 16.59 -10.20 -2.66
CA LEU A 42 15.25 -10.53 -2.20
C LEU A 42 14.22 -10.23 -3.28
N ILE A 43 13.39 -11.23 -3.58
CA ILE A 43 12.13 -11.07 -4.32
C ILE A 43 11.02 -11.32 -3.30
N THR A 44 10.11 -10.35 -3.14
CA THR A 44 9.03 -10.43 -2.16
C THR A 44 7.67 -10.33 -2.84
N GLN A 45 6.71 -11.07 -2.30
CA GLN A 45 5.30 -10.97 -2.65
C GLN A 45 4.57 -9.94 -1.76
N ASN A 46 5.23 -9.48 -0.70
CA ASN A 46 4.64 -8.58 0.27
C ASN A 46 4.60 -7.16 -0.29
N ILE A 47 3.51 -6.47 0.01
CA ILE A 47 3.32 -5.07 -0.39
C ILE A 47 3.59 -4.10 0.76
N ASP A 48 3.83 -4.59 1.99
CA ASP A 48 3.90 -3.79 3.22
C ASP A 48 5.12 -2.84 3.31
N GLY A 49 6.16 -3.09 2.52
CA GLY A 49 7.38 -2.27 2.46
C GLY A 49 8.32 -2.46 3.65
N LEU A 50 8.13 -3.48 4.49
CA LEU A 50 9.00 -3.71 5.66
C LEU A 50 10.43 -4.08 5.27
N ASP A 51 10.63 -4.79 4.16
CA ASP A 51 11.96 -5.10 3.62
C ASP A 51 12.76 -3.82 3.29
N GLY A 52 12.10 -2.85 2.66
CA GLY A 52 12.69 -1.54 2.35
C GLY A 52 13.00 -0.73 3.60
N LYS A 53 12.11 -0.74 4.59
CA LYS A 53 12.33 -0.07 5.89
C LYS A 53 13.50 -0.68 6.69
N ALA A 54 13.76 -1.98 6.53
CA ALA A 54 14.91 -2.65 7.13
C ALA A 54 16.25 -2.29 6.45
N GLY A 55 16.20 -1.53 5.35
CA GLY A 55 17.39 -1.08 4.61
C GLY A 55 17.68 -1.87 3.34
N ASN A 56 16.85 -2.84 2.95
CA ASN A 56 17.00 -3.49 1.65
C ASN A 56 16.51 -2.56 0.54
N ALA A 57 17.40 -1.78 -0.06
CA ALA A 57 17.05 -0.83 -1.11
C ALA A 57 16.79 -1.50 -2.48
N ASP A 58 17.32 -2.71 -2.69
CA ASP A 58 17.35 -3.40 -3.98
C ASP A 58 16.29 -4.53 -4.10
N TYR A 59 15.42 -4.68 -3.12
CA TYR A 59 14.39 -5.72 -3.14
C TYR A 59 13.42 -5.56 -4.32
N ILE A 60 12.90 -6.68 -4.83
CA ILE A 60 11.97 -6.70 -5.97
C ILE A 60 10.56 -7.10 -5.47
N PRO A 61 9.61 -6.16 -5.37
CA PRO A 61 8.23 -6.42 -4.94
C PRO A 61 7.33 -6.78 -6.13
N ILE A 62 7.12 -8.08 -6.37
CA ILE A 62 6.42 -8.55 -7.57
C ILE A 62 4.89 -8.35 -7.55
N HIS A 63 4.32 -7.99 -6.39
CA HIS A 63 2.89 -7.66 -6.25
C HIS A 63 2.65 -6.16 -6.01
N GLY A 64 3.66 -5.33 -6.27
CA GLY A 64 3.60 -3.88 -6.03
C GLY A 64 3.95 -3.49 -4.60
N ARG A 65 3.76 -2.21 -4.26
CA ARG A 65 4.12 -1.63 -2.97
C ARG A 65 2.98 -0.78 -2.42
N LEU A 66 2.77 -0.82 -1.12
CA LEU A 66 1.73 -0.06 -0.42
C LEU A 66 2.03 1.45 -0.39
N ASP A 67 3.31 1.83 -0.38
CA ASP A 67 3.73 3.24 -0.34
C ASP A 67 3.70 3.92 -1.71
N LYS A 68 3.28 3.21 -2.76
CA LYS A 68 3.16 3.70 -4.13
C LYS A 68 1.76 3.49 -4.68
N VAL A 69 1.29 4.43 -5.48
CA VAL A 69 0.02 4.34 -6.20
C VAL A 69 0.17 4.86 -7.62
N THR A 70 -0.81 4.56 -8.46
CA THR A 70 -0.96 5.10 -9.82
C THR A 70 -2.43 5.37 -10.06
N VAL A 71 -2.73 6.29 -10.96
CA VAL A 71 -4.08 6.45 -11.50
C VAL A 71 -4.48 5.17 -12.23
N LEU A 72 -5.77 4.84 -12.20
CA LEU A 72 -6.32 3.72 -12.96
C LEU A 72 -6.06 3.90 -14.47
N HIS A 73 -5.41 2.90 -15.07
CA HIS A 73 -5.01 2.87 -16.48
C HIS A 73 -5.32 1.50 -17.09
N ALA A 74 -5.10 1.33 -18.40
CA ALA A 74 -5.23 0.03 -19.05
C ALA A 74 -4.06 -0.87 -18.66
N GLN A 75 -4.32 -2.17 -18.47
CA GLN A 75 -3.28 -3.09 -18.03
C GLN A 75 -2.18 -3.22 -19.08
N GLY A 76 -0.93 -3.03 -18.67
CA GLY A 76 0.25 -3.11 -19.53
C GLY A 76 0.80 -1.77 -19.97
N ASP A 77 0.08 -0.66 -19.74
CA ASP A 77 0.61 0.68 -19.98
C ASP A 77 1.76 0.97 -19.01
N GLU A 78 2.80 1.62 -19.50
CA GLU A 78 3.84 2.18 -18.65
C GLU A 78 3.29 3.44 -17.98
N VAL A 79 3.21 3.41 -16.64
CA VAL A 79 2.64 4.49 -15.85
C VAL A 79 3.57 4.94 -14.73
N GLU A 80 3.48 6.23 -14.42
CA GLU A 80 4.20 6.80 -13.29
C GLU A 80 3.61 6.30 -11.96
N LEU A 81 4.51 5.91 -11.05
CA LEU A 81 4.16 5.63 -9.66
C LEU A 81 4.42 6.88 -8.82
N VAL A 82 3.42 7.30 -8.07
CA VAL A 82 3.52 8.40 -7.10
C VAL A 82 3.45 7.87 -5.67
N ASP A 83 3.90 8.67 -4.71
CA ASP A 83 3.77 8.33 -3.29
C ASP A 83 2.29 8.25 -2.89
N ALA A 84 1.97 7.19 -2.15
CA ALA A 84 0.62 6.99 -1.67
C ALA A 84 0.24 8.07 -0.63
N PRO A 85 -0.93 8.74 -0.75
CA PRO A 85 -1.28 9.89 0.08
C PRO A 85 -1.82 9.51 1.47
N TRP A 86 -1.36 8.41 2.06
CA TRP A 86 -1.92 7.86 3.30
C TRP A 86 -1.91 8.84 4.47
N GLU A 87 -0.88 9.69 4.59
CA GLU A 87 -0.84 10.70 5.64
C GLU A 87 -1.91 11.78 5.47
N LYS A 88 -2.28 12.13 4.22
CA LYS A 88 -3.37 13.07 3.96
C LYS A 88 -4.71 12.46 4.36
N VAL A 89 -4.94 11.20 4.01
CA VAL A 89 -6.15 10.46 4.40
C VAL A 89 -6.30 10.48 5.93
N VAL A 90 -5.23 10.16 6.66
CA VAL A 90 -5.24 10.15 8.12
C VAL A 90 -5.43 11.54 8.72
N ALA A 91 -4.81 12.58 8.15
CA ALA A 91 -4.94 13.95 8.64
C ALA A 91 -6.35 14.53 8.48
N ILE A 92 -7.10 14.09 7.46
CA ILE A 92 -8.47 14.55 7.18
C ILE A 92 -9.50 13.86 8.07
N CYS A 93 -9.25 12.61 8.47
CA CYS A 93 -10.19 11.82 9.26
C CYS A 93 -10.04 12.11 10.76
N SER A 94 -11.11 12.60 11.38
CA SER A 94 -11.24 12.76 12.84
C SER A 94 -11.42 11.43 13.56
N ASN A 95 -12.11 10.46 12.96
CA ASN A 95 -12.23 9.10 13.48
C ASN A 95 -11.90 8.09 12.38
N LEU A 96 -10.73 7.47 12.49
CA LEU A 96 -10.33 6.45 11.54
C LEU A 96 -11.28 5.24 11.55
N GLU A 97 -12.00 4.91 12.61
CA GLU A 97 -12.97 3.79 12.62
C GLU A 97 -14.28 4.10 11.86
N ASN A 98 -14.49 5.34 11.43
CA ASN A 98 -15.66 5.73 10.65
C ASN A 98 -15.41 5.49 9.16
N ASP A 99 -15.97 4.40 8.62
CA ASP A 99 -15.82 4.03 7.21
C ASP A 99 -16.30 5.12 6.23
N ALA A 100 -17.37 5.84 6.55
CA ALA A 100 -17.88 6.89 5.66
C ALA A 100 -16.90 8.08 5.57
N GLU A 101 -16.24 8.41 6.68
CA GLU A 101 -15.24 9.47 6.74
C GLU A 101 -13.96 9.07 6.00
N VAL A 102 -13.47 7.85 6.23
CA VAL A 102 -12.28 7.33 5.53
C VAL A 102 -12.53 7.25 4.02
N LYS A 103 -13.69 6.74 3.59
CA LYS A 103 -14.05 6.70 2.17
C LYS A 103 -14.12 8.08 1.53
N ALA A 104 -14.57 9.10 2.25
CA ALA A 104 -14.61 10.47 1.73
C ALA A 104 -13.22 11.09 1.56
N ALA A 105 -12.18 10.53 2.21
CA ALA A 105 -10.81 10.99 2.15
C ALA A 105 -9.92 10.20 1.16
N LEU A 106 -10.40 9.07 0.63
CA LEU A 106 -9.71 8.18 -0.32
C LEU A 106 -9.97 8.58 -1.78
#